data_AF-A0A3A6NNL2-F1
#
_entry.id   AF-A0A3A6NNL2-F1
#
_cell.length_a   1.000
_cell.length_b   1.000
_cell.length_c   1.000
_cell.angle_alpha   90.00
_cell.angle_beta   90.00
_cell.angle_gamma   90.00
#
_symmetry.space_group_name_H-M   'P 1'
#
loop_
_entity.id
_entity.type
_entity.pdbx_description
1 polymer ?
#
loop_
_entity_poly.entity_id
_entity_poly.type
_entity_poly.pdbx_seq_one_letter_code
_entity_poly.pdbx_strand_id
1 'polypeptide(L)' 'MKIQAPCLDCGQPITVEMRDGRVLKAEPADLVGYVAVPLWKWFEDIPFA' A
#
# COMPACT_ATOMS: atom_id res chain seq x y z
N MET A 1 -1.59 9.31 10.32
CA MET A 1 -0.59 9.47 9.26
C MET A 1 -1.30 9.72 7.95
N LYS A 2 -0.82 10.67 7.13
CA LYS A 2 -1.35 10.95 5.79
C LYS A 2 -0.27 10.58 4.77
N ILE A 3 -0.65 9.81 3.76
CA ILE A 3 0.22 9.32 2.69
C ILE A 3 -0.27 9.92 1.38
N GLN A 4 0.66 10.44 0.57
CA GLN A 4 0.39 10.98 -0.75
C GLN A 4 1.36 10.35 -1.75
N ALA A 5 0.85 9.90 -2.88
CA ALA A 5 1.62 9.27 -3.94
C ALA A 5 0.93 9.49 -5.29
N PRO A 6 1.61 9.30 -6.42
CA PRO A 6 0.94 9.16 -7.71
C PRO A 6 0.37 7.74 -7.90
N CYS A 7 -0.74 7.62 -8.63
CA CYS A 7 -1.26 6.34 -9.10
C CYS A 7 -0.25 5.69 -10.06
N LEU A 8 -0.04 4.38 -9.91
CA LEU A 8 0.92 3.63 -10.72
C LEU A 8 0.57 3.61 -12.21
N ASP A 9 -0.72 3.58 -12.54
CA ASP A 9 -1.18 3.40 -13.93
C ASP A 9 -1.36 4.74 -14.66
N CYS A 10 -1.93 5.75 -14.00
CA CYS A 10 -2.32 7.01 -14.65
C CYS A 10 -1.60 8.26 -14.12
N GLY A 11 -0.79 8.14 -13.06
CA GLY A 11 -0.03 9.24 -12.46
C GLY A 11 -0.84 10.28 -11.69
N GLN A 12 -2.18 10.17 -11.64
CA GLN A 12 -3.02 11.07 -10.86
C GLN A 12 -2.72 10.94 -9.36
N PRO A 13 -2.85 12.02 -8.57
CA PRO A 13 -2.56 11.97 -7.14
C PRO A 13 -3.54 11.07 -6.39
N ILE A 14 -3.00 10.27 -5.48
CA ILE A 14 -3.74 9.44 -4.54
C ILE A 14 -3.39 9.83 -3.10
N THR A 15 -4.36 9.75 -2.20
CA THR A 15 -4.21 10.08 -0.78
C THR A 15 -4.83 9.02 0.11
N VAL A 16 -4.10 8.62 1.15
CA VAL A 16 -4.60 7.70 2.18
C VAL A 16 -4.36 8.29 3.56
N GLU A 17 -5.38 8.29 4.41
CA GLU A 17 -5.27 8.63 5.83
C GLU A 17 -5.41 7.38 6.68
N MET A 18 -4.45 7.15 7.56
CA MET A 18 -4.38 5.95 8.40
C MET A 18 -4.14 6.30 9.86
N ARG A 19 -4.71 5.49 10.77
CA ARG A 19 -4.49 5.55 12.21
C ARG A 19 -4.64 4.15 12.81
N ASP A 20 -3.71 3.77 13.68
CA ASP A 20 -3.75 2.50 14.42
C ASP A 20 -3.99 1.27 13.52
N GLY A 21 -3.25 1.19 12.41
CA GLY A 21 -3.35 0.10 11.44
C GLY A 21 -4.61 0.09 10.58
N ARG A 22 -5.49 1.09 10.72
CA ARG A 22 -6.74 1.21 9.96
C ARG A 22 -6.67 2.35 8.96
N VAL A 23 -7.22 2.11 7.77
CA VAL A 23 -7.49 3.16 6.78
C VAL A 23 -8.75 3.91 7.21
N LEU A 24 -8.62 5.21 7.43
CA LEU A 24 -9.73 6.10 7.77
C LEU A 24 -10.32 6.76 6.52
N LYS A 25 -9.48 7.07 5.53
CA LYS A 25 -9.87 7.71 4.28
C LYS A 25 -8.96 7.27 3.14
N ALA A 26 -9.54 7.04 1.96
CA ALA A 26 -8.82 6.78 0.72
C ALA A 26 -9.46 7.60 -0.41
N GLU A 27 -8.63 8.30 -1.17
CA GLU A 27 -9.02 9.06 -2.35
C GLU A 27 -8.05 8.74 -3.50
N PRO A 28 -8.54 8.17 -4.62
CA PRO A 28 -9.93 7.78 -4.88
C PRO A 28 -10.39 6.58 -4.02
N ALA A 29 -11.71 6.40 -3.86
CA ALA A 29 -12.27 5.41 -2.94
C ALA A 29 -12.09 3.95 -3.41
N ASP A 30 -11.89 3.76 -4.71
CA ASP A 30 -11.65 2.49 -5.39
C ASP A 30 -10.14 2.16 -5.54
N LEU A 31 -9.29 2.84 -4.77
CA LEU A 31 -7.85 2.63 -4.79
C LEU A 31 -7.48 1.17 -4.46
N VAL A 32 -6.58 0.61 -5.27
CA VAL A 32 -6.05 -0.76 -5.09
C VAL A 32 -4.54 -0.68 -4.86
N GLY A 33 -4.04 -1.50 -3.92
CA GLY A 33 -2.61 -1.70 -3.71
C GLY A 33 -2.09 -2.88 -4.53
N TYR A 34 -0.98 -2.69 -5.25
CA TYR A 34 -0.24 -3.76 -5.92
C TYR A 34 1.00 -4.12 -5.12
N VAL A 35 1.22 -5.41 -4.90
CA VAL A 35 2.46 -5.94 -4.32
C VAL A 35 2.96 -7.10 -5.19
N ALA A 36 4.17 -6.95 -5.71
CA ALA A 36 4.91 -8.05 -6.29
C ALA A 36 5.62 -8.78 -5.15
N VAL A 37 5.02 -9.86 -4.65
CA VAL A 37 5.62 -10.65 -3.56
C VAL A 37 6.85 -11.37 -4.11
N PRO A 38 8.07 -11.06 -3.63
CA PRO A 38 9.26 -11.77 -4.05
C PRO A 38 9.33 -13.09 -3.27
N LEU A 39 8.56 -14.10 -3.70
CA LEU A 39 8.41 -15.38 -2.99
C LEU A 39 9.76 -15.96 -2.57
N TRP A 40 10.76 -15.93 -3.46
CA TRP A 40 12.12 -16.38 -3.17
C TRP A 40 12.81 -15.62 -2.03
N LYS A 41 12.64 -14.30 -1.94
CA LYS A 41 13.28 -13.48 -0.89
C LYS A 41 12.58 -13.61 0.47
N TRP A 42 11.29 -13.91 0.48
CA TRP A 42 10.56 -14.16 1.74
C TRP A 42 10.97 -15.47 2.41
N PHE A 43 11.42 -16.47 1.65
CA PHE A 43 11.99 -17.69 2.24
C PHE A 43 13.36 -17.47 2.91
N GLU A 44 14.07 -16.38 2.59
CA GLU A 44 15.37 -16.07 3.19
C GLU A 44 15.23 -15.46 4.60
N ASP A 45 14.11 -14.80 4.91
CA ASP A 45 13.83 -14.13 6.19
C ASP A 45 12.62 -14.75 6.92
N ILE A 46 12.79 -15.95 7.49
CA ILE A 46 11.76 -16.63 8.32
C ILE A 46 11.99 -16.38 9.82
N PRO A 47 11.64 -15.21 10.41
CA PRO A 47 11.48 -15.14 11.86
C PRO A 47 10.02 -15.14 12.33
N PHE A 48 9.01 -14.98 11.46
CA PHE A 48 7.59 -14.96 11.88
C PHE A 48 6.60 -15.45 10.79
N ALA A 49 6.77 -16.69 10.33
CA ALA A 49 5.62 -17.45 9.80
C ALA A 49 4.77 -18.01 10.95
#